data_AF-A0A2D9IF38-F1
#
_entry.id   AF-A0A2D9IF38-F1
#
_cell.length_a   1.000
_cell.length_b   1.000
_cell.length_c   1.000
_cell.angle_alpha   90.00
_cell.angle_beta   90.00
_cell.angle_gamma   90.00
#
_symmetry.space_group_name_H-M   'P 1'
#
loop_
_entity.id
_entity.type
_entity.pdbx_description
1 polymer ?
#
loop_
_entity_poly.entity_id
_entity_poly.type
_entity_poly.pdbx_seq_one_letter_code
_entity_poly.pdbx_strand_id
1 'polypeptide(L)'
;MALAIPGFARAETSGQADADSTTASDAAAHNAGFERGLTFGTSPQTVGEMLQCSAVWDRWSYVLASAADPAFAAGLREELSAENASRREVYWRRQARREMQEDDDASYFESMRADAEESADEIYADYATRGEKGLQRMTEWLALC
;
A
#
# COMPACT_ATOMS: atom_id res chain seq x y z
N MET A 1 6.93 2.40 -63.81
CA MET A 1 6.85 3.41 -62.74
C MET A 1 6.61 2.68 -61.44
N ALA A 2 7.64 2.55 -60.60
CA ALA A 2 7.56 1.94 -59.28
C ALA A 2 7.83 3.03 -58.25
N LEU A 3 6.88 3.27 -57.34
CA LEU A 3 7.08 4.16 -56.19
C LEU A 3 7.17 3.28 -54.94
N ALA A 4 8.38 3.21 -54.39
CA ALA A 4 8.67 2.59 -53.11
C ALA A 4 8.27 3.56 -51.98
N ILE A 5 7.49 3.07 -51.02
CA ILE A 5 7.18 3.77 -49.77
C ILE A 5 8.27 3.37 -48.76
N PRO A 6 9.08 4.30 -48.23
CA PRO A 6 10.04 3.96 -47.18
C PRO A 6 9.29 3.76 -45.86
N GLY A 7 9.65 2.68 -45.16
CA GLY A 7 9.05 2.26 -43.90
C GLY A 7 9.22 3.29 -42.79
N PHE A 8 8.16 3.44 -42.00
CA PHE A 8 8.23 4.08 -40.69
C PHE A 8 8.96 3.15 -39.73
N ALA A 9 10.19 3.53 -39.35
CA ALA A 9 10.89 2.89 -38.26
C ALA A 9 10.20 3.25 -36.94
N ARG A 10 9.71 2.23 -36.22
CA ARG A 10 9.17 2.32 -34.87
C ARG A 10 10.31 2.57 -33.89
N ALA A 11 10.52 3.84 -33.51
CA ALA A 11 11.34 4.23 -32.37
C ALA A 11 10.46 4.21 -31.10
N GLU A 12 10.20 3.03 -30.52
CA GLU A 12 9.42 2.88 -29.28
C GLU A 12 10.12 2.03 -28.22
N THR A 13 11.42 1.74 -28.34
CA THR A 13 12.09 0.79 -27.44
C THR A 13 12.76 1.41 -26.22
N SER A 14 13.14 2.69 -26.28
CA SER A 14 13.92 3.32 -25.21
C SER A 14 13.05 3.72 -24.01
N GLY A 15 11.94 4.42 -24.25
CA GLY A 15 11.05 4.89 -23.18
C GLY A 15 10.30 3.77 -22.44
N GLN A 16 10.04 2.64 -23.11
CA GLN A 16 9.41 1.48 -22.47
C GLN A 16 10.37 0.76 -21.54
N ALA A 17 11.63 0.58 -21.94
CA ALA A 17 12.63 -0.09 -21.11
C ALA A 17 12.96 0.71 -19.83
N ASP A 18 13.02 2.04 -19.95
CA ASP A 18 13.26 2.93 -18.80
C ASP A 18 12.06 2.97 -17.84
N ALA A 19 10.84 2.95 -18.37
CA ALA A 19 9.62 2.85 -17.57
C ALA A 19 9.52 1.50 -16.85
N ASP A 20 9.70 0.38 -17.58
CA ASP A 20 9.66 -0.98 -17.00
C ASP A 20 10.75 -1.16 -15.91
N SER A 21 11.94 -0.58 -16.12
CA SER A 21 13.02 -0.60 -15.14
C SER A 21 12.71 0.24 -13.90
N THR A 22 12.05 1.40 -14.08
CA THR A 22 11.65 2.27 -12.96
C THR A 22 10.58 1.58 -12.12
N THR A 23 9.56 1.01 -12.77
CA THR A 23 8.48 0.28 -12.11
C THR A 23 8.98 -0.95 -11.34
N ALA A 24 9.88 -1.73 -11.95
CA ALA A 24 10.50 -2.86 -11.27
C ALA A 24 11.32 -2.42 -10.04
N SER A 25 12.04 -1.30 -10.16
CA SER A 25 12.78 -0.68 -9.05
C SER A 25 11.84 -0.21 -7.94
N ASP A 26 10.71 0.39 -8.31
CA ASP A 26 9.72 0.88 -7.34
C ASP A 26 9.10 -0.29 -6.56
N ALA A 27 8.65 -1.36 -7.24
CA ALA A 27 8.13 -2.54 -6.56
C ALA A 27 9.19 -3.19 -5.64
N ALA A 28 10.43 -3.28 -6.09
CA ALA A 28 11.54 -3.81 -5.29
C ALA A 28 11.79 -2.98 -4.01
N ALA A 29 11.72 -1.65 -4.10
CA ALA A 29 11.88 -0.77 -2.94
C ALA A 29 10.77 -1.00 -1.90
N HIS A 30 9.52 -1.17 -2.33
CA HIS A 30 8.39 -1.47 -1.44
C HIS A 30 8.55 -2.82 -0.76
N ASN A 31 8.91 -3.85 -1.52
CA ASN A 31 9.15 -5.19 -0.99
C ASN A 31 10.28 -5.18 0.05
N ALA A 32 11.39 -4.50 -0.23
CA ALA A 32 12.52 -4.39 0.69
C ALA A 32 12.16 -3.60 1.96
N GLY A 33 11.34 -2.54 1.85
CA GLY A 33 10.83 -1.80 2.99
C GLY A 33 9.97 -2.68 3.91
N PHE A 34 9.06 -3.45 3.31
CA PHE A 34 8.19 -4.37 4.03
C PHE A 34 8.99 -5.47 4.75
N GLU A 35 9.98 -6.07 4.07
CA GLU A 35 10.87 -7.07 4.67
C GLU A 35 11.62 -6.56 5.89
N ARG A 36 12.15 -5.32 5.83
CA ARG A 36 12.76 -4.70 7.01
C ARG A 36 11.73 -4.51 8.12
N GLY A 37 10.54 -4.06 7.75
CA GLY A 37 9.37 -3.92 8.63
C GLY A 37 9.08 -5.17 9.47
N LEU A 38 9.14 -6.36 8.85
CA LEU A 38 8.87 -7.64 9.52
C LEU A 38 9.81 -7.93 10.70
N THR A 39 10.98 -7.28 10.76
CA THR A 39 11.96 -7.48 11.83
C THR A 39 11.69 -6.64 13.08
N PHE A 40 10.86 -5.59 12.99
CA PHE A 40 10.65 -4.65 14.10
C PHE A 40 9.64 -5.11 15.16
N GLY A 41 8.83 -6.12 14.85
CA GLY A 41 8.03 -6.91 15.79
C GLY A 41 7.35 -6.17 16.95
N THR A 42 6.05 -5.91 16.81
CA THR A 42 5.01 -6.26 17.80
C THR A 42 3.67 -6.08 17.09
N SER A 43 2.84 -7.11 17.07
CA SER A 43 1.49 -7.01 16.49
C SER A 43 0.64 -6.00 17.29
N PRO A 44 -0.37 -5.37 16.68
CA PRO A 44 -1.33 -4.51 17.37
C PRO A 44 -1.88 -5.12 18.65
N GLN A 45 -1.87 -4.38 19.76
CA GLN A 45 -2.32 -4.85 21.08
C GLN A 45 -3.60 -4.15 21.55
N THR A 46 -3.89 -2.95 21.04
CA THR A 46 -5.03 -2.13 21.44
C THR A 46 -6.05 -1.99 20.30
N VAL A 47 -7.30 -1.66 20.66
CA VAL A 47 -8.36 -1.34 19.68
C VAL A 47 -7.92 -0.26 18.70
N GLY A 48 -7.26 0.80 19.21
CA GLY A 48 -6.74 1.90 18.39
C GLY A 48 -5.65 1.44 17.41
N GLU A 49 -4.69 0.63 17.85
CA GLU A 49 -3.64 0.08 16.97
C GLU A 49 -4.23 -0.86 15.91
N MET A 50 -5.22 -1.68 16.28
CA MET A 50 -5.91 -2.55 15.32
C MET A 50 -6.67 -1.71 14.29
N LEU A 51 -7.37 -0.65 14.70
CA LEU A 51 -8.03 0.28 13.79
C LEU A 51 -7.04 1.02 12.90
N GLN A 52 -5.90 1.43 13.44
CA GLN A 52 -4.82 2.04 12.66
C GLN A 52 -4.29 1.08 11.60
N CYS A 53 -4.09 -0.20 11.95
CA CYS A 53 -3.71 -1.22 10.98
C CYS A 53 -4.76 -1.44 9.90
N SER A 54 -6.04 -1.46 10.28
CA SER A 54 -7.14 -1.51 9.31
C SER A 54 -7.06 -0.34 8.32
N ALA A 55 -6.89 0.88 8.83
CA ALA A 55 -6.88 2.10 8.03
C ALA A 55 -5.65 2.19 7.11
N VAL A 56 -4.46 1.78 7.58
CA VAL A 56 -3.25 1.75 6.73
C VAL A 56 -3.41 0.75 5.58
N TRP A 57 -3.96 -0.44 5.83
CA TRP A 57 -4.23 -1.42 4.77
C TRP A 57 -5.29 -0.93 3.77
N ASP A 58 -6.29 -0.16 4.22
CA ASP A 58 -7.25 0.50 3.33
C ASP A 58 -6.56 1.54 2.42
N ARG A 59 -5.68 2.39 2.97
CA ARG A 59 -4.90 3.35 2.17
C ARG A 59 -3.96 2.66 1.20
N TRP A 60 -3.36 1.53 1.58
CA TRP A 60 -2.58 0.72 0.64
C TRP A 60 -3.44 0.12 -0.47
N SER A 61 -4.64 -0.37 -0.15
CA SER A 61 -5.59 -0.81 -1.18
C SER A 61 -5.94 0.33 -2.15
N TYR A 62 -6.11 1.56 -1.65
CA TYR A 62 -6.30 2.74 -2.49
C TYR A 62 -5.09 3.04 -3.38
N VAL A 63 -3.86 2.95 -2.85
CA VAL A 63 -2.63 3.10 -3.64
C VAL A 63 -2.61 2.11 -4.81
N LEU A 64 -2.93 0.84 -4.57
CA LEU A 64 -2.93 -0.19 -5.61
C LEU A 64 -4.06 0.00 -6.62
N ALA A 65 -5.24 0.42 -6.17
CA ALA A 65 -6.38 0.69 -7.06
C ALA A 65 -6.18 1.95 -7.92
N SER A 66 -5.42 2.93 -7.42
CA SER A 66 -5.11 4.18 -8.13
C SER A 66 -3.79 4.13 -8.90
N ALA A 67 -2.97 3.09 -8.70
CA ALA A 67 -1.73 2.90 -9.43
C ALA A 67 -2.01 2.83 -10.93
N ALA A 68 -1.41 3.76 -11.68
CA ALA A 68 -1.54 3.81 -13.13
C ALA A 68 -0.81 2.65 -13.82
N ASP A 69 0.13 2.00 -13.12
CA ASP A 69 0.99 0.97 -13.66
C ASP A 69 0.64 -0.43 -13.10
N PRO A 70 0.05 -1.32 -13.90
CA PRO A 70 -0.21 -2.72 -13.51
C PRO A 70 1.07 -3.52 -13.21
N ALA A 71 2.21 -3.18 -13.81
CA ALA A 71 3.47 -3.88 -13.60
C ALA A 71 4.04 -3.61 -12.19
N PHE A 72 3.72 -2.45 -11.60
CA PHE A 72 4.06 -2.18 -10.19
C PHE A 72 3.38 -3.22 -9.29
N ALA A 73 2.06 -3.36 -9.42
CA ALA A 73 1.28 -4.30 -8.62
C ALA A 73 1.70 -5.76 -8.85
N ALA A 74 2.06 -6.12 -10.08
CA ALA A 74 2.55 -7.46 -10.42
C ALA A 74 3.95 -7.76 -9.86
N GLY A 75 4.78 -6.73 -9.63
CA GLY A 75 6.12 -6.86 -9.05
C GLY A 75 6.14 -6.92 -7.52
N LEU A 76 5.01 -6.67 -6.86
CA LEU A 76 4.91 -6.74 -5.41
C LEU A 76 4.87 -8.19 -4.91
N ARG A 77 5.34 -8.37 -3.68
CA ARG A 77 5.12 -9.61 -2.92
C ARG A 77 3.63 -9.88 -2.72
N GLU A 78 3.25 -11.15 -2.55
CA GLU A 78 1.86 -11.56 -2.32
C GLU A 78 1.27 -10.88 -1.08
N GLU A 79 2.07 -10.69 -0.02
CA GLU A 79 1.65 -10.00 1.20
C GLU A 79 1.30 -8.53 0.96
N LEU A 80 1.82 -7.90 -0.10
CA LEU A 80 1.50 -6.53 -0.48
C LEU A 80 0.44 -6.45 -1.59
N SER A 81 -0.13 -7.58 -2.01
CA SER A 81 -1.16 -7.60 -3.07
C SER A 81 -2.45 -6.89 -2.65
N ALA A 82 -3.22 -6.44 -3.65
CA ALA A 82 -4.52 -5.79 -3.42
C ALA A 82 -5.52 -6.72 -2.71
N GLU A 83 -5.47 -8.01 -3.03
CA GLU A 83 -6.29 -9.02 -2.35
C GLU A 83 -5.90 -9.13 -0.87
N ASN A 84 -4.61 -9.21 -0.56
CA ASN A 84 -4.17 -9.29 0.83
C ASN A 84 -4.46 -7.98 1.59
N ALA A 85 -4.31 -6.82 0.94
CA ALA A 85 -4.66 -5.53 1.53
C ALA A 85 -6.12 -5.48 1.98
N SER A 86 -7.05 -5.90 1.12
CA SER A 86 -8.47 -5.98 1.44
C SER A 86 -8.74 -6.98 2.59
N ARG A 87 -8.04 -8.13 2.60
CA ARG A 87 -8.19 -9.13 3.67
C ARG A 87 -7.69 -8.60 5.01
N ARG A 88 -6.56 -7.89 5.03
CA ARG A 88 -5.93 -7.34 6.23
C ARG A 88 -6.71 -6.19 6.83
N GLU A 89 -7.25 -5.29 5.99
CA GLU A 89 -8.20 -4.25 6.41
C GLU A 89 -9.36 -4.87 7.21
N VAL A 90 -10.10 -5.79 6.58
CA VAL A 90 -11.25 -6.44 7.21
C VAL A 90 -10.86 -7.21 8.47
N TYR A 91 -9.72 -7.90 8.44
CA TYR A 91 -9.23 -8.69 9.58
C TYR A 91 -9.05 -7.80 10.80
N TRP A 92 -8.30 -6.70 10.67
CA TRP A 92 -7.98 -5.84 11.79
C TRP A 92 -9.18 -5.07 12.32
N ARG A 93 -10.07 -4.60 11.43
CA ARG A 93 -11.34 -4.00 11.84
C ARG A 93 -12.19 -4.95 12.68
N ARG A 94 -12.21 -6.24 12.33
CA ARG A 94 -12.94 -7.27 13.08
C ARG A 94 -12.26 -7.59 14.41
N GLN A 95 -10.94 -7.63 14.47
CA GLN A 95 -10.22 -7.80 15.74
C GLN A 95 -10.51 -6.64 16.68
N ALA A 96 -10.46 -5.40 16.21
CA ALA A 96 -10.79 -4.22 17.00
C ALA A 96 -12.21 -4.28 17.60
N ARG A 97 -13.21 -4.71 16.81
CA ARG A 97 -14.59 -4.91 17.29
C ARG A 97 -14.69 -6.00 18.37
N ARG A 98 -13.93 -7.09 18.22
CA ARG A 98 -13.90 -8.19 19.20
C ARG A 98 -13.21 -7.78 20.50
N GLU A 99 -12.13 -7.02 20.40
CA GLU A 99 -11.36 -6.53 21.55
C GLU A 99 -12.18 -5.53 22.39
N MET A 100 -13.02 -4.72 21.72
CA MET A 100 -14.06 -3.92 22.37
C MET A 100 -15.16 -4.74 23.06
N GLN A 101 -15.09 -6.08 23.04
CA GLN A 101 -16.06 -6.99 23.66
C GLN A 101 -17.53 -6.77 23.24
N GLU A 102 -17.75 -6.17 22.06
CA GLU A 102 -19.08 -5.71 21.63
C GLU A 102 -19.74 -4.74 22.64
N ASP A 103 -18.96 -4.00 23.44
CA ASP A 103 -19.50 -2.94 24.28
C ASP A 103 -20.15 -1.88 23.38
N ASP A 104 -21.41 -1.57 23.68
CA ASP A 104 -22.40 -1.00 22.74
C ASP A 104 -22.21 0.51 22.53
N ASP A 105 -21.08 1.09 22.97
CA ASP A 105 -20.74 2.48 22.68
C ASP A 105 -20.20 2.60 21.26
N ALA A 106 -21.13 2.51 20.32
CA ALA A 106 -20.89 2.76 18.92
C ALA A 106 -20.19 4.11 18.71
N SER A 107 -20.54 5.13 19.49
CA SER A 107 -19.96 6.47 19.33
C SER A 107 -18.47 6.51 19.69
N TYR A 108 -18.06 5.80 20.75
CA TYR A 108 -16.67 5.66 21.13
C TYR A 108 -15.86 4.87 20.08
N PHE A 109 -16.41 3.76 19.56
CA PHE A 109 -15.75 3.02 18.48
C PHE A 109 -15.56 3.89 17.23
N GLU A 110 -16.60 4.62 16.83
CA GLU A 110 -16.54 5.49 15.66
C GLU A 110 -15.53 6.63 15.84
N SER A 111 -15.41 7.18 17.06
CA SER A 111 -14.36 8.16 17.36
C SER A 111 -12.95 7.58 17.18
N MET A 112 -12.67 6.41 17.77
CA MET A 112 -11.35 5.77 17.61
C MET A 112 -11.06 5.40 16.15
N ARG A 113 -12.10 5.02 15.39
CA ARG A 113 -11.96 4.74 13.97
C ARG A 113 -11.61 6.01 13.20
N ALA A 114 -12.25 7.14 13.49
CA ALA A 114 -11.92 8.41 12.86
C ALA A 114 -10.47 8.83 13.15
N ASP A 115 -10.01 8.71 14.40
CA ASP A 115 -8.62 9.04 14.77
C ASP A 115 -7.59 8.14 14.05
N ALA A 116 -7.93 6.85 13.86
CA ALA A 116 -7.12 5.90 13.10
C ALA A 116 -7.10 6.22 11.60
N GLU A 117 -8.24 6.61 11.02
CA GLU A 117 -8.35 7.04 9.62
C GLU A 117 -7.54 8.32 9.37
N GLU A 118 -7.60 9.31 10.27
CA GLU A 118 -6.78 10.53 10.21
C GLU A 118 -5.28 10.20 10.28
N SER A 119 -4.88 9.34 11.19
CA SER A 119 -3.48 8.92 11.31
C SER A 119 -2.98 8.18 10.04
N ALA A 120 -3.85 7.37 9.42
CA ALA A 120 -3.52 6.70 8.17
C ALA A 120 -3.43 7.67 6.98
N ASP A 121 -4.25 8.74 6.98
CA ASP A 121 -4.15 9.81 5.99
C ASP A 121 -2.82 10.55 6.08
N GLU A 122 -2.29 10.79 7.29
CA GLU A 122 -0.95 11.37 7.46
C GLU A 122 0.15 10.44 6.92
N ILE A 123 0.06 9.14 7.21
CA ILE A 123 1.02 8.14 6.71
C ILE A 123 0.97 8.09 5.17
N TYR A 124 -0.23 8.10 4.59
CA TYR A 124 -0.42 8.14 3.15
C TYR A 124 0.10 9.44 2.51
N ALA A 125 -0.15 10.59 3.13
CA ALA A 125 0.35 11.87 2.64
C ALA A 125 1.88 11.90 2.67
N ASP A 126 2.51 11.38 3.72
CA ASP A 126 3.95 11.23 3.82
C ASP A 126 4.49 10.29 2.74
N TYR A 127 3.83 9.16 2.50
CA TYR A 127 4.14 8.23 1.41
C TYR A 127 4.13 8.92 0.04
N ALA A 128 3.09 9.69 -0.23
CA ALA A 128 2.90 10.37 -1.51
C ALA A 128 3.89 11.53 -1.76
N THR A 129 4.48 12.11 -0.71
CA THR A 129 5.22 13.38 -0.82
C THR A 129 6.66 13.35 -0.33
N ARG A 130 7.05 12.40 0.54
CA ARG A 130 8.36 12.41 1.23
C ARG A 130 9.38 11.38 0.71
N GLY A 131 9.14 10.81 -0.46
CA GLY A 131 10.06 9.87 -1.12
C GLY A 131 10.41 8.68 -0.22
N GLU A 132 11.70 8.35 -0.08
CA GLU A 132 12.18 7.18 0.67
C GLU A 132 11.67 7.11 2.12
N LYS A 133 11.57 8.24 2.82
CA LYS A 133 11.09 8.27 4.21
C LYS A 133 9.61 7.90 4.30
N GLY A 134 8.81 8.39 3.36
CA GLY A 134 7.40 8.06 3.25
C GLY A 134 7.17 6.59 2.91
N LEU A 135 7.93 6.08 1.93
CA LEU A 135 7.93 4.65 1.57
C LEU A 135 8.31 3.78 2.76
N GLN A 136 9.38 4.13 3.47
CA GLN A 136 9.81 3.39 4.65
C GLN A 136 8.70 3.36 5.71
N ARG A 137 8.14 4.52 6.07
CA ARG A 137 7.07 4.61 7.08
C ARG A 137 5.86 3.76 6.68
N MET A 138 5.40 3.86 5.44
CA MET A 138 4.25 3.08 4.95
C MET A 138 4.52 1.57 5.00
N THR A 139 5.66 1.13 4.47
CA THR A 139 5.99 -0.30 4.39
C THR A 139 6.30 -0.92 5.75
N GLU A 140 6.84 -0.16 6.70
CA GLU A 140 6.99 -0.58 8.09
C GLU A 140 5.63 -0.80 8.77
N TRP A 141 4.68 0.14 8.60
CA TRP A 141 3.32 -0.04 9.11
C TRP A 141 2.64 -1.27 8.50
N LEU A 142 2.71 -1.45 7.18
CA LEU A 142 2.11 -2.62 6.52
C LEU A 142 2.70 -3.94 7.05
N ALA A 143 4.00 -3.97 7.36
CA ALA A 143 4.66 -5.15 7.90
C ALA A 143 4.25 -5.47 9.35
N LEU A 144 3.92 -4.46 10.15
CA LEU A 144 3.47 -4.64 11.54
C LEU A 144 2.03 -5.17 11.65
N CYS A 145 1.21 -4.97 10.61
CA CYS A 145 -0.25 -5.17 10.64
C CYS A 145 -0.74 -6.55 10.14
#